data_AF-A0A7W0N4X2-F1
#
_entry.id   AF-A0A7W0N4X2-F1
#
_cell.length_a   1.000
_cell.length_b   1.000
_cell.length_c   1.000
_cell.angle_alpha   90.00
_cell.angle_beta   90.00
_cell.angle_gamma   90.00
#
_symmetry.space_group_name_H-M   'P 1'
#
loop_
_entity.id
_entity.type
_entity.pdbx_description
1 polymer ?
#
loop_
_entity_poly.entity_id
_entity_poly.type
_entity_poly.pdbx_seq_one_letter_code
_entity_poly.pdbx_strand_id
1 'polypeptide(L)'
;RTDVRALLGWLIAVLREPTGGHVVAGLVADIQHDADLAEGFHRDVVPARREAMLAALQRGRERGEIRANADLELAVDALHGAVFYRLLLSGEALDEDFASRLADHVLEGLTTSPQER
;
A
#
# COMPACT_ATOMS: atom_id res chain seq x y z
N ARG A 1 -13.03 -4.13 -0.80
CA ARG A 1 -12.17 -5.14 -0.13
C ARG A 1 -11.34 -5.98 -1.11
N THR A 2 -11.98 -6.63 -2.10
CA THR A 2 -11.30 -7.49 -3.10
C THR A 2 -10.18 -6.78 -3.85
N ASP A 3 -10.43 -5.58 -4.39
CA ASP A 3 -9.44 -4.82 -5.16
C ASP A 3 -8.17 -4.51 -4.34
N VAL A 4 -8.33 -4.07 -3.08
CA VAL A 4 -7.20 -3.76 -2.18
C VAL A 4 -6.37 -5.00 -1.90
N ARG A 5 -7.02 -6.15 -1.61
CA ARG A 5 -6.32 -7.43 -1.42
C ARG A 5 -5.56 -7.85 -2.68
N ALA A 6 -6.16 -7.71 -3.85
CA ALA A 6 -5.52 -8.06 -5.12
C ALA A 6 -4.30 -7.17 -5.40
N LEU A 7 -4.41 -5.87 -5.18
CA LEU A 7 -3.30 -4.92 -5.35
C LEU A 7 -2.15 -5.19 -4.37
N LEU A 8 -2.46 -5.43 -3.09
CA LEU A 8 -1.45 -5.81 -2.10
C LEU A 8 -0.82 -7.15 -2.41
N GLY A 9 -1.61 -8.16 -2.81
CA GLY A 9 -1.11 -9.47 -3.20
C GLY A 9 -0.16 -9.39 -4.38
N TRP A 10 -0.50 -8.59 -5.40
CA TRP A 10 0.38 -8.34 -6.54
C TRP A 10 1.69 -7.64 -6.11
N LEU A 11 1.60 -6.58 -5.30
CA LEU A 11 2.77 -5.88 -4.78
C LEU A 11 3.70 -6.84 -4.01
N ILE A 12 3.12 -7.63 -3.10
CA ILE A 12 3.85 -8.62 -2.31
C ILE A 12 4.49 -9.67 -3.22
N ALA A 13 3.78 -10.18 -4.23
CA ALA A 13 4.35 -11.15 -5.18
C ALA A 13 5.58 -10.60 -5.90
N VAL A 14 5.55 -9.33 -6.34
CA VAL A 14 6.70 -8.67 -6.97
C VAL A 14 7.87 -8.53 -6.00
N LEU A 15 7.60 -8.18 -4.74
CA LEU A 15 8.65 -7.94 -3.73
C LEU A 15 9.23 -9.24 -3.15
N ARG A 16 8.49 -10.36 -3.20
CA ARG A 16 8.97 -11.68 -2.77
C ARG A 16 9.96 -12.30 -3.74
N GLU A 17 9.90 -11.94 -5.03
CA GLU A 17 10.88 -12.39 -6.00
C GLU A 17 12.28 -11.92 -5.57
N PRO A 18 13.29 -12.81 -5.46
CA PRO A 18 14.61 -12.46 -4.94
C PRO A 18 15.21 -11.24 -5.64
N THR A 19 15.02 -11.11 -6.95
CA THR A 19 15.51 -9.95 -7.69
C THR A 19 14.66 -8.71 -7.41
N GLY A 20 13.33 -8.85 -7.37
CA GLY A 20 12.41 -7.73 -7.19
C GLY A 20 12.58 -7.04 -5.83
N GLY A 21 12.60 -7.81 -4.75
CA GLY A 21 12.78 -7.29 -3.39
C GLY A 21 14.11 -6.57 -3.19
N HIS A 22 15.22 -7.17 -3.64
CA HIS A 22 16.55 -6.55 -3.51
C HIS A 22 16.70 -5.28 -4.36
N VAL A 23 16.17 -5.27 -5.59
CA VAL A 23 16.21 -4.07 -6.44
C VAL A 23 15.44 -2.92 -5.80
N VAL A 24 14.25 -3.19 -5.25
CA VAL A 24 13.45 -2.16 -4.59
C VAL A 24 14.15 -1.66 -3.32
N ALA A 25 14.73 -2.55 -2.51
CA ALA A 25 15.48 -2.15 -1.31
C ALA A 25 16.71 -1.30 -1.66
N GLY A 26 17.46 -1.67 -2.69
CA GLY A 26 18.59 -0.89 -3.20
C GLY A 26 18.16 0.49 -3.70
N LEU A 27 17.10 0.54 -4.51
CA LEU A 27 16.56 1.81 -5.00
C LEU A 27 16.11 2.74 -3.86
N VAL A 28 15.49 2.19 -2.81
CA VAL A 28 15.11 2.96 -1.62
C VAL A 28 16.34 3.52 -0.91
N ALA A 29 17.46 2.78 -0.84
CA ALA A 29 18.70 3.29 -0.29
C ALA A 29 19.33 4.38 -1.18
N ASP A 30 19.30 4.22 -2.50
CA ASP A 30 19.90 5.15 -3.44
C ASP A 30 19.19 6.52 -3.44
N ILE A 31 17.86 6.55 -3.39
CA ILE A 31 17.09 7.81 -3.32
C ILE A 31 17.36 8.62 -2.05
N GLN A 32 17.96 8.04 -1.00
CA GLN A 32 18.36 8.82 0.19
C GLN A 32 19.64 9.62 -0.02
N HIS A 33 20.42 9.29 -1.06
CA HIS A 33 21.73 9.86 -1.31
C HIS A 33 21.82 10.61 -2.65
N ASP A 34 20.85 10.44 -3.54
CA ASP A 34 20.76 11.07 -4.85
C ASP A 34 19.44 11.86 -4.99
N ALA A 35 19.54 13.18 -4.99
CA ALA A 35 18.38 14.08 -5.02
C ALA A 35 17.67 14.07 -6.38
N ASP A 36 18.40 13.91 -7.49
CA ASP A 36 17.81 13.87 -8.83
C ASP A 36 17.04 12.56 -9.02
N LEU A 37 17.60 11.45 -8.51
CA LEU A 37 16.92 10.16 -8.48
C LEU A 37 15.68 10.21 -7.58
N ALA A 38 15.78 10.82 -6.40
CA ALA A 38 14.64 11.01 -5.50
C ALA A 38 13.52 11.82 -6.15
N GLU A 39 13.85 12.93 -6.82
CA GLU A 39 12.87 13.75 -7.53
C GLU A 39 12.15 12.94 -8.61
N GLY A 40 12.91 12.21 -9.45
CA GLY A 40 12.33 11.33 -10.47
C GLY A 40 11.43 10.24 -9.87
N PHE A 41 11.88 9.61 -8.77
CA PHE A 41 11.10 8.59 -8.09
C PHE A 41 9.79 9.13 -7.52
N HIS A 42 9.82 10.30 -6.88
CA HIS A 42 8.64 10.95 -6.32
C HIS A 42 7.69 11.51 -7.38
N ARG A 43 8.22 11.91 -8.54
CA ARG A 43 7.41 12.42 -9.65
C ARG A 43 6.75 11.30 -10.44
N ASP A 44 7.48 10.23 -10.74
CA ASP A 44 7.04 9.26 -11.75
C ASP A 44 6.59 7.92 -11.13
N VAL A 45 7.29 7.43 -10.09
CA VAL A 45 7.05 6.09 -9.53
C VAL A 45 6.01 6.12 -8.43
N VAL A 46 6.16 7.00 -7.45
CA VAL A 46 5.26 7.08 -6.29
C VAL A 46 3.80 7.32 -6.73
N PRO A 47 3.47 8.29 -7.59
CA PRO A 47 2.09 8.56 -7.96
C PRO A 47 1.47 7.37 -8.70
N ALA A 48 2.19 6.76 -9.65
CA ALA A 48 1.71 5.61 -10.42
C ALA A 48 1.35 4.41 -9.54
N ARG A 49 2.11 4.17 -8.46
CA ARG A 49 1.81 3.09 -7.49
C ARG A 49 0.61 3.44 -6.61
N ARG A 50 0.50 4.69 -6.17
CA ARG A 50 -0.58 5.17 -5.30
C ARG A 50 -1.92 5.20 -6.01
N GLU A 51 -1.96 5.65 -7.26
CA GLU A 51 -3.19 5.90 -8.01
C GLU A 51 -4.10 4.67 -8.09
N ALA A 52 -3.53 3.49 -8.35
CA ALA A 52 -4.30 2.25 -8.43
C ALA A 52 -5.00 1.90 -7.09
N MET A 53 -4.28 2.07 -5.97
CA MET A 53 -4.82 1.81 -4.63
C MET A 53 -5.87 2.86 -4.25
N LEU A 54 -5.58 4.13 -4.52
CA LEU A 54 -6.51 5.23 -4.25
C LEU A 54 -7.81 5.05 -5.04
N ALA A 55 -7.73 4.70 -6.33
CA ALA A 55 -8.90 4.43 -7.15
C ALA A 55 -9.74 3.26 -6.61
N ALA A 56 -9.10 2.21 -6.09
CA ALA A 56 -9.81 1.09 -5.46
C ALA A 56 -10.58 1.52 -4.20
N LEU A 57 -9.96 2.35 -3.36
CA LEU A 57 -10.59 2.90 -2.16
C LEU A 57 -11.71 3.90 -2.52
N GLN A 58 -11.51 4.73 -3.53
CA GLN A 58 -12.51 5.66 -4.06
C GLN A 58 -13.78 4.92 -4.48
N ARG A 59 -13.65 3.84 -5.26
CA ARG A 59 -14.79 3.00 -5.65
C ARG A 59 -15.49 2.38 -4.44
N GLY A 60 -14.74 2.00 -3.40
CA GLY A 60 -15.32 1.51 -2.14
C GLY A 60 -16.16 2.58 -1.44
N ARG A 61 -15.66 3.82 -1.41
CA ARG A 61 -16.40 4.98 -0.87
C ARG A 61 -17.66 5.28 -1.68
N GLU A 62 -17.59 5.27 -3.00
CA GLU A 62 -18.74 5.50 -3.90
C GLU A 62 -19.85 4.44 -3.72
N ARG A 63 -19.48 3.19 -3.38
CA ARG A 63 -20.43 2.12 -3.03
C ARG A 63 -20.96 2.19 -1.59
N GLY A 64 -20.49 3.14 -0.78
CA GLY A 64 -20.84 3.26 0.63
C GLY A 64 -20.19 2.21 1.55
N GLU A 65 -19.17 1.49 1.08
CA GLU A 65 -18.40 0.53 1.89
C GLU A 65 -17.42 1.23 2.83
N ILE A 66 -17.00 2.46 2.48
CA ILE A 66 -16.04 3.28 3.22
C ILE A 66 -16.73 4.58 3.65
N ARG A 67 -16.47 5.05 4.88
CA ARG A 67 -16.99 6.33 5.40
C ARG A 67 -16.64 7.49 4.47
N ALA A 68 -17.58 8.41 4.25
CA ALA A 68 -17.41 9.55 3.35
C ALA A 68 -16.22 10.45 3.73
N ASN A 69 -15.95 10.61 5.03
CA ASN A 69 -14.85 11.39 5.60
C ASN A 69 -13.60 10.55 5.94
N ALA A 70 -13.49 9.32 5.41
CA ALA A 70 -12.25 8.56 5.51
C ALA A 70 -11.10 9.26 4.79
N ASP A 71 -9.94 9.31 5.43
CA ASP A 71 -8.69 9.74 4.79
C ASP A 71 -8.14 8.58 3.95
N LEU A 72 -8.35 8.66 2.64
CA LEU A 72 -7.92 7.60 1.72
C LEU A 72 -6.41 7.66 1.44
N GLU A 73 -5.79 8.83 1.53
CA GLU A 73 -4.34 8.98 1.33
C GLU A 73 -3.59 8.32 2.48
N LEU A 74 -4.04 8.56 3.72
CA LEU A 74 -3.49 7.90 4.90
C LEU A 74 -3.69 6.37 4.84
N ALA A 75 -4.82 5.90 4.30
CA ALA A 75 -5.04 4.47 4.10
C ALA A 75 -4.03 3.89 3.08
N VAL A 76 -3.75 4.60 1.98
CA VAL A 76 -2.71 4.20 1.01
C VAL A 76 -1.34 4.15 1.67
N ASP A 77 -1.00 5.13 2.52
CA ASP A 77 0.25 5.17 3.28
C ASP A 77 0.37 3.99 4.25
N ALA A 78 -0.70 3.67 4.97
CA ALA A 78 -0.72 2.54 5.91
C ALA A 78 -0.52 1.20 5.18
N LEU A 79 -1.20 1.00 4.05
CA LEU A 79 -1.11 -0.22 3.25
C LEU A 79 0.29 -0.42 2.66
N HIS A 80 0.87 0.60 2.02
CA HIS A 80 2.21 0.48 1.44
C HIS A 80 3.30 0.50 2.51
N GLY A 81 3.16 1.36 3.51
CA GLY A 81 4.13 1.51 4.60
C GLY A 81 4.35 0.21 5.36
N ALA A 82 3.28 -0.55 5.65
CA ALA A 82 3.41 -1.85 6.30
C ALA A 82 4.17 -2.88 5.43
N VAL A 83 3.96 -2.87 4.11
CA VAL A 83 4.71 -3.73 3.17
C VAL A 83 6.18 -3.34 3.14
N PHE A 84 6.49 -2.05 3.02
CA PHE A 84 7.88 -1.56 3.03
C PHE A 84 8.57 -1.75 4.38
N TYR A 85 7.84 -1.65 5.50
CA TYR A 85 8.38 -1.94 6.83
C TYR A 85 8.87 -3.39 6.92
N ARG A 86 8.08 -4.35 6.41
CA ARG A 86 8.50 -5.76 6.37
C ARG A 86 9.68 -5.99 5.42
N LEU A 87 9.65 -5.36 4.24
CA LEU A 87 10.72 -5.49 3.25
C LEU A 87 12.06 -4.94 3.77
N LEU A 88 12.05 -3.75 4.36
CA LEU A 88 13.26 -2.96 4.62
C LEU A 88 13.79 -3.12 6.05
N LEU A 89 12.91 -3.41 7.02
CA LEU A 89 13.25 -3.31 8.44
C LEU A 89 13.01 -4.61 9.19
N SER A 90 11.78 -5.13 9.23
CA SER A 90 11.49 -6.27 10.11
C SER A 90 11.92 -7.62 9.54
N GLY A 91 12.00 -7.76 8.21
CA GLY A 91 12.30 -9.03 7.54
C GLY A 91 11.23 -10.11 7.73
N GLU A 92 10.06 -9.76 8.29
CA GLU A 92 8.94 -10.70 8.39
C GLU A 92 8.42 -11.08 7.00
N ALA A 93 7.83 -12.27 6.90
CA ALA A 93 7.33 -12.80 5.63
C ALA A 93 6.36 -11.82 4.95
N LEU A 94 6.62 -11.54 3.68
CA LEU A 94 5.65 -10.97 2.76
C LEU A 94 4.93 -12.15 2.12
N ASP A 95 3.67 -12.40 2.48
CA ASP A 95 2.86 -13.50 1.93
C ASP A 95 1.39 -13.09 1.73
N GLU A 96 0.60 -13.98 1.16
CA GLU A 96 -0.80 -13.73 0.83
C GLU A 96 -1.69 -13.58 2.10
N ASP A 97 -1.33 -14.26 3.20
CA ASP A 97 -2.01 -14.11 4.50
C ASP A 97 -1.80 -12.68 5.03
N PHE A 98 -0.56 -12.19 5.00
CA PHE A 98 -0.26 -10.81 5.36
C PHE A 98 -1.01 -9.81 4.49
N ALA A 99 -1.01 -10.00 3.17
CA ALA A 99 -1.75 -9.13 2.24
C ALA A 99 -3.24 -9.03 2.61
N SER A 100 -3.86 -10.18 2.91
CA SER A 100 -5.28 -10.27 3.26
C SER A 100 -5.59 -9.63 4.60
N ARG A 101 -4.79 -9.94 5.63
CA ARG A 101 -4.96 -9.41 6.98
C ARG A 101 -4.72 -7.91 7.06
N LEU A 102 -3.70 -7.41 6.36
CA LEU A 102 -3.41 -5.99 6.29
C LEU A 102 -4.55 -5.23 5.61
N ALA A 103 -5.03 -5.73 4.46
CA ALA A 103 -6.16 -5.14 3.77
C ALA A 103 -7.41 -5.08 4.66
N ASP A 104 -7.74 -6.18 5.34
CA ASP A 104 -8.89 -6.25 6.24
C ASP A 104 -8.76 -5.29 7.41
N HIS A 105 -7.60 -5.29 8.08
CA HIS A 105 -7.35 -4.45 9.24
C HIS A 105 -7.48 -2.96 8.91
N VAL A 106 -6.88 -2.52 7.80
CA VAL A 106 -6.99 -1.12 7.36
C VAL A 106 -8.44 -0.82 6.97
N LEU A 107 -9.08 -1.66 6.15
CA LEU A 107 -10.44 -1.40 5.67
C LEU A 107 -11.48 -1.40 6.80
N GLU A 108 -11.32 -2.22 7.83
CA GLU A 108 -12.17 -2.22 9.02
C GLU A 108 -12.10 -0.89 9.77
N GLY A 109 -10.92 -0.25 9.84
CA GLY A 109 -10.79 1.10 10.38
C GLY A 109 -11.46 2.20 9.53
N LEU A 110 -11.82 1.88 8.28
CA LEU A 110 -12.44 2.80 7.32
C LEU A 110 -13.93 2.55 7.11
N THR A 111 -14.54 1.56 7.78
CA THR A 111 -15.99 1.34 7.72
C THR A 111 -16.69 2.20 8.77
N THR A 112 -17.99 2.46 8.54
CA THR A 112 -18.83 3.14 9.54
C THR A 112 -19.08 2.21 10.72
N SER A 113 -18.83 2.69 11.94
CA SER A 113 -19.26 2.00 13.16
C SER A 113 -20.78 1.84 13.12
N PRO A 114 -21.34 0.69 13.54
CA PRO A 114 -22.78 0.52 13.72
C PRO A 114 -23.44 1.53 14.68
N GLN A 115 -22.67 2.31 15.44
CA GLN A 115 -23.16 3.23 16.47
C GLN A 115 -23.65 4.60 15.95
N GLU A 116 -23.54 4.90 14.66
CA GLU A 116 -24.01 6.17 14.07
C GLU A 116 -25.27 6.01 13.19
N ARG A 117 -26.15 5.05 13.49
CA ARG A 117 -27.48 4.91 12.87
C ARG A 117 -28.61 5.04 13.89
#